data_AF-A0A9N7C3B9-F1
#
_entry.id   AF-A0A9N7C3B9-F1
#
_cell.length_a   1.000
_cell.length_b   1.000
_cell.length_c   1.000
_cell.angle_alpha   90.00
_cell.angle_beta   90.00
_cell.angle_gamma   90.00
#
_symmetry.space_group_name_H-M   'P 1'
#
loop_
_entity.id
_entity.type
_entity.pdbx_description
1 polymer ?
#
loop_
_entity_poly.entity_id
_entity_poly.type
_entity_poly.pdbx_seq_one_letter_code
_entity_poly.pdbx_strand_id
1 'polypeptide(L)'
;MVHLPARYACRLAALVLAGGLTTAGMAHAQPYMQQQMQREQQDAQMRMQRDQQRQQMDQQFRQQQMQLDQQHEQMRMQRDQQRQQMDQQFRQQNMQLDQQARQMGNQPGGREQIERQREQIRMQREQQGQQMDQQFRQQEDQLGQQRMQQQQQQQMQQLGQGWGR
;
A
#
# COMPACT_ATOMS: atom_id res chain seq x y z
N MET A 1 -13.13 -60.48 6.67
CA MET A 1 -13.60 -60.62 8.05
C MET A 1 -12.83 -61.74 8.73
N VAL A 2 -11.82 -61.44 9.56
CA VAL A 2 -11.36 -62.32 10.64
C VAL A 2 -10.70 -61.43 11.71
N HIS A 3 -11.29 -61.39 12.90
CA HIS A 3 -10.72 -60.81 14.12
C HIS A 3 -9.94 -61.89 14.87
N LEU A 4 -8.78 -61.54 15.45
CA LEU A 4 -8.12 -62.31 16.50
C LEU A 4 -7.45 -61.33 17.49
N PRO A 5 -7.99 -61.14 18.70
CA PRO A 5 -7.26 -60.50 19.79
C PRO A 5 -6.71 -61.57 20.76
N ALA A 6 -5.40 -61.76 20.78
CA ALA A 6 -4.74 -62.58 21.78
C ALA A 6 -4.37 -61.70 22.99
N ARG A 7 -5.22 -61.72 24.01
CA ARG A 7 -4.86 -61.34 25.38
C ARG A 7 -4.29 -62.56 26.07
N TYR A 8 -3.10 -62.50 26.66
CA TYR A 8 -2.67 -63.23 27.87
C TYR A 8 -1.38 -62.53 28.37
N ALA A 9 -1.41 -61.94 29.58
CA ALA A 9 -0.80 -62.47 30.80
C ALA A 9 0.71 -62.17 30.90
N CYS A 10 1.36 -61.97 32.05
CA CYS A 10 1.01 -61.75 33.45
C CYS A 10 2.38 -61.49 34.15
N ARG A 11 2.37 -60.76 35.27
CA ARG A 11 3.34 -60.78 36.39
C ARG A 11 4.60 -59.88 36.38
N LEU A 12 4.54 -58.91 37.32
CA LEU A 12 5.42 -58.65 38.47
C LEU A 12 6.95 -58.53 38.29
N ALA A 13 7.48 -57.35 38.65
CA ALA A 13 8.74 -57.18 39.38
C ALA A 13 8.73 -55.77 40.04
N ALA A 14 8.49 -55.67 41.35
CA ALA A 14 9.47 -55.75 42.44
C ALA A 14 9.98 -54.35 42.84
N LEU A 15 9.43 -53.85 43.95
CA LEU A 15 9.92 -52.74 44.77
C LEU A 15 11.27 -53.08 45.39
N VAL A 16 12.25 -52.18 45.31
CA VAL A 16 13.40 -52.14 46.21
C VAL A 16 13.48 -50.75 46.84
N LEU A 17 13.57 -50.75 48.16
CA LEU A 17 13.57 -49.61 49.07
C LEU A 17 14.95 -49.01 49.28
N ALA A 18 14.94 -47.69 49.56
CA ALA A 18 15.73 -46.97 50.57
C ALA A 18 17.25 -46.79 50.38
N GLY A 19 17.70 -45.56 50.66
CA GLY A 19 19.11 -45.24 50.92
C GLY A 19 19.40 -43.75 50.78
N GLY A 20 19.22 -43.00 51.87
CA GLY A 20 19.41 -41.54 51.90
C GLY A 20 20.87 -41.09 51.86
N LEU A 21 21.05 -39.77 51.71
CA LEU A 21 21.86 -38.93 52.61
C LEU A 21 21.92 -37.50 52.04
N THR A 22 21.70 -36.57 52.96
CA THR A 22 21.87 -35.12 52.81
C THR A 22 23.34 -34.75 52.54
N THR A 23 23.58 -33.97 51.49
CA THR A 23 24.75 -33.08 51.42
C THR A 23 24.27 -31.67 51.09
N ALA A 24 24.37 -30.82 52.09
CA ALA A 24 24.21 -29.38 51.99
C ALA A 24 25.40 -28.76 51.24
N GLY A 25 25.14 -27.63 50.59
CA GLY A 25 26.18 -26.65 50.28
C GLY A 25 26.46 -26.48 48.79
N MET A 26 26.08 -25.28 48.31
CA MET A 26 26.45 -24.64 47.04
C MET A 26 25.50 -24.90 45.86
N ALA A 27 25.21 -23.82 45.13
CA ALA A 27 24.53 -23.76 43.84
C ALA A 27 23.00 -23.57 43.77
N HIS A 28 22.38 -22.79 44.66
CA HIS A 28 21.02 -22.28 44.42
C HIS A 28 20.94 -21.17 43.33
N ALA A 29 22.06 -20.70 42.78
CA ALA A 29 22.08 -19.75 41.65
C ALA A 29 22.02 -20.42 40.26
N GLN A 30 22.25 -21.74 40.18
CA GLN A 30 22.39 -22.48 38.93
C GLN A 30 21.07 -22.76 38.18
N PRO A 31 19.91 -23.03 38.83
CA PRO A 31 18.66 -23.28 38.10
C PRO A 31 18.04 -21.98 37.54
N TYR A 32 18.31 -20.83 38.16
CA TYR A 32 17.76 -19.54 37.70
C TYR A 32 18.37 -19.10 36.36
N MET A 33 19.69 -19.19 36.19
CA MET A 33 20.33 -18.88 34.90
C MET A 33 19.88 -19.82 33.78
N GLN A 34 19.65 -21.10 34.09
CA GLN A 34 19.16 -22.07 33.11
C GLN A 34 17.72 -21.78 32.67
N GLN A 35 16.86 -21.35 33.61
CA GLN A 35 15.49 -20.92 33.32
C GLN A 35 15.44 -19.60 32.55
N GLN A 36 16.34 -18.66 32.87
CA GLN A 36 16.47 -17.39 32.16
C GLN A 36 16.90 -17.61 30.71
N MET A 37 17.90 -18.47 30.47
CA MET A 37 18.33 -18.84 29.12
C MET A 37 17.19 -19.50 28.31
N GLN A 38 16.38 -20.35 28.95
CA GLN A 38 15.24 -20.98 28.31
C GLN A 38 14.14 -19.98 27.94
N ARG A 39 13.89 -18.99 28.81
CA ARG A 39 13.01 -17.85 28.50
C ARG A 39 13.56 -17.00 27.36
N GLU A 40 14.85 -16.68 27.37
CA GLU A 40 15.49 -15.91 26.29
C GLU A 40 15.42 -16.64 24.95
N GLN A 41 15.62 -17.96 24.91
CA GLN A 41 15.42 -18.74 23.68
C GLN A 41 13.97 -18.69 23.20
N GLN A 42 13.00 -18.78 24.12
CA GLN A 42 11.59 -18.74 23.79
C GLN A 42 11.18 -17.34 23.28
N ASP A 43 11.67 -16.28 23.92
CA ASP A 43 11.47 -14.89 23.50
C ASP A 43 12.15 -14.60 22.16
N ALA A 44 13.36 -15.11 21.94
CA ALA A 44 14.08 -14.99 20.67
C ALA A 44 13.31 -15.69 19.53
N GLN A 45 12.72 -16.86 19.81
CA GLN A 45 11.91 -17.58 18.83
C GLN A 45 10.60 -16.85 18.51
N MET A 46 9.92 -16.30 19.53
CA MET A 46 8.72 -15.47 19.32
C MET A 46 9.04 -14.17 18.57
N ARG A 47 10.16 -13.50 18.89
CA ARG A 47 10.62 -12.31 18.15
C ARG A 47 10.90 -12.63 16.70
N MET A 48 11.61 -13.72 16.43
CA MET A 48 11.89 -14.15 15.05
C MET A 48 10.59 -14.40 14.28
N GLN A 49 9.62 -15.10 14.87
CA GLN A 49 8.33 -15.37 14.24
C GLN A 49 7.55 -14.06 13.96
N ARG A 50 7.54 -13.13 14.92
CA ARG A 50 6.93 -11.80 14.76
C ARG A 50 7.60 -10.98 13.66
N ASP A 51 8.93 -10.99 13.60
CA ASP A 51 9.70 -10.29 12.58
C ASP A 51 9.46 -10.89 11.19
N GLN A 52 9.36 -12.21 11.09
CA GLN A 52 9.06 -12.90 9.83
C GLN A 52 7.65 -12.58 9.33
N GLN A 53 6.66 -12.57 10.22
CA GLN A 53 5.29 -12.14 9.90
C GLN A 53 5.24 -10.67 9.46
N ARG A 54 6.01 -9.81 10.12
CA ARG A 54 6.12 -8.38 9.76
C ARG A 54 6.71 -8.21 8.37
N GLN A 55 7.80 -8.90 8.05
CA GLN A 55 8.42 -8.83 6.73
C GLN A 55 7.48 -9.29 5.61
N GLN A 56 6.67 -10.34 5.85
CA GLN A 56 5.68 -10.77 4.87
C GLN A 56 4.59 -9.72 4.63
N MET A 57 4.07 -9.10 5.70
CA MET A 57 3.10 -8.01 5.55
C MET A 57 3.71 -6.80 4.84
N ASP A 58 4.90 -6.37 5.24
CA ASP A 58 5.58 -5.23 4.61
C ASP A 58 5.78 -5.47 3.10
N GLN A 59 6.07 -6.70 2.68
CA GLN A 59 6.13 -7.06 1.26
C GLN A 59 4.77 -6.97 0.55
N GLN A 60 3.69 -7.44 1.18
CA GLN A 60 2.34 -7.33 0.62
C GLN A 60 1.91 -5.86 0.46
N PHE A 61 2.17 -5.02 1.47
CA PHE A 61 1.88 -3.59 1.40
C PHE A 61 2.68 -2.92 0.30
N ARG A 62 3.97 -3.25 0.18
CA ARG A 62 4.83 -2.68 -0.86
C ARG A 62 4.34 -3.04 -2.26
N GLN A 63 3.90 -4.27 -2.48
CA GLN A 63 3.30 -4.66 -3.76
C GLN A 63 2.01 -3.90 -4.06
N GLN A 64 1.10 -3.80 -3.08
CA GLN A 64 -0.14 -3.04 -3.25
C GLN A 64 0.11 -1.56 -3.52
N GLN A 65 1.06 -0.95 -2.82
CA GLN A 65 1.41 0.46 -3.04
C GLN A 65 1.98 0.67 -4.45
N MET A 66 2.87 -0.22 -4.91
CA MET A 66 3.41 -0.16 -6.26
C MET A 66 2.30 -0.26 -7.33
N GLN A 67 1.29 -1.09 -7.10
CA GLN A 67 0.13 -1.21 -8.00
C GLN A 67 -0.69 0.08 -8.05
N LEU A 68 -0.96 0.70 -6.90
CA LEU A 68 -1.66 1.99 -6.85
C LEU A 68 -0.88 3.11 -7.53
N ASP A 69 0.44 3.16 -7.31
CA ASP A 69 1.32 4.15 -7.93
C ASP A 69 1.33 3.99 -9.45
N GLN A 70 1.41 2.75 -9.95
CA GLN A 70 1.34 2.46 -11.38
C GLN A 70 -0.01 2.85 -12.00
N GLN A 71 -1.12 2.61 -11.29
CA GLN A 71 -2.45 3.03 -11.74
C GLN A 71 -2.58 4.57 -11.78
N HIS A 72 -2.06 5.25 -10.76
CA HIS A 72 -2.04 6.71 -10.70
C HIS A 72 -1.20 7.31 -11.84
N GLU A 73 -0.04 6.72 -12.12
CA GLU A 73 0.84 7.16 -13.20
C GLU A 73 0.22 6.94 -14.58
N GLN A 74 -0.48 5.82 -14.80
CA GLN A 74 -1.22 5.56 -16.03
C GLN A 74 -2.33 6.59 -16.25
N MET A 75 -3.09 6.91 -15.21
CA MET A 75 -4.14 7.94 -15.28
C MET A 75 -3.55 9.31 -15.62
N ARG A 76 -2.44 9.68 -14.95
CA ARG A 76 -1.75 10.94 -15.22
C ARG A 76 -1.28 11.03 -16.67
N MET A 77 -0.70 9.96 -17.20
CA MET A 77 -0.29 9.93 -18.61
C MET A 77 -1.49 10.09 -19.55
N GLN A 78 -2.62 9.46 -19.25
CA GLN A 78 -3.85 9.62 -20.06
C GLN A 78 -4.36 11.07 -20.01
N ARG A 79 -4.33 11.71 -18.84
CA ARG A 79 -4.68 13.13 -18.68
C ARG A 79 -3.79 14.03 -19.52
N ASP A 80 -2.48 13.82 -19.41
CA ASP A 80 -1.50 14.64 -20.11
C ASP A 80 -1.63 14.47 -21.62
N GLN A 81 -1.92 13.26 -22.09
CA GLN A 81 -2.17 12.98 -23.51
C GLN A 81 -3.45 13.68 -24.01
N GLN A 82 -4.56 13.60 -23.26
CA GLN A 82 -5.79 14.31 -23.62
C GLN A 82 -5.59 15.84 -23.61
N ARG A 83 -4.90 16.38 -22.61
CA ARG A 83 -4.55 17.81 -22.57
C ARG A 83 -3.70 18.22 -23.75
N GLN A 84 -2.69 17.44 -24.12
CA GLN A 84 -1.87 17.74 -25.29
C GLN A 84 -2.68 17.75 -26.59
N GLN A 85 -3.57 16.77 -26.80
CA GLN A 85 -4.42 16.74 -27.99
C GLN A 85 -5.33 17.97 -28.06
N MET A 86 -5.95 18.32 -26.94
CA MET A 86 -6.79 19.50 -26.81
C MET A 86 -6.00 20.78 -27.10
N ASP A 87 -4.83 20.95 -26.48
CA ASP A 87 -3.96 22.10 -26.71
C ASP A 87 -3.46 22.19 -28.16
N GLN A 88 -3.20 21.06 -28.83
CA GLN A 88 -2.84 21.03 -30.24
C GLN A 88 -4.00 21.52 -31.12
N GLN A 89 -5.23 21.06 -30.86
CA GLN A 89 -6.41 21.50 -31.59
C GLN A 89 -6.62 23.01 -31.44
N PHE A 90 -6.54 23.53 -30.21
CA PHE A 90 -6.68 24.96 -29.95
C PHE A 90 -5.55 25.79 -30.55
N ARG A 91 -4.32 25.29 -30.51
CA ARG A 91 -3.18 25.95 -31.16
C ARG A 91 -3.39 26.06 -32.67
N GLN A 92 -3.91 25.01 -33.32
CA GLN A 92 -4.22 25.06 -34.76
C GLN A 92 -5.31 26.07 -35.09
N GLN A 93 -6.41 26.09 -34.33
CA GLN A 93 -7.46 27.09 -34.50
C GLN A 93 -6.93 28.51 -34.31
N ASN A 94 -6.12 28.73 -33.28
CA ASN A 94 -5.55 30.05 -33.01
C ASN A 94 -4.59 30.49 -34.12
N MET A 95 -3.79 29.57 -34.70
CA MET A 95 -2.96 29.89 -35.87
C MET A 95 -3.79 30.28 -37.10
N GLN A 96 -4.95 29.64 -37.33
CA GLN A 96 -5.85 30.05 -38.42
C GLN A 96 -6.42 31.44 -38.18
N LEU A 97 -6.85 31.73 -36.95
CA LEU A 97 -7.28 33.07 -36.56
C LEU A 97 -6.16 34.10 -36.72
N ASP A 98 -4.92 33.77 -36.39
CA ASP A 98 -3.77 34.68 -36.56
C ASP A 98 -3.53 35.02 -38.02
N GLN A 99 -3.63 34.03 -38.90
CA GLN A 99 -3.53 34.27 -40.34
C GLN A 99 -4.66 35.16 -40.84
N GLN A 100 -5.89 34.89 -40.39
CA GLN A 100 -7.06 35.69 -40.74
C GLN A 100 -6.96 37.13 -40.19
N ALA A 101 -6.43 37.29 -38.98
CA ALA A 101 -6.16 38.57 -38.35
C ALA A 101 -5.14 39.40 -39.13
N ARG A 102 -4.10 38.76 -39.68
CA ARG A 102 -3.11 39.43 -40.52
C ARG A 102 -3.69 39.88 -41.85
N GLN A 103 -4.59 39.10 -42.45
CA GLN A 103 -5.26 39.45 -43.70
C GLN A 103 -6.28 40.57 -43.52
N MET A 104 -7.04 40.55 -42.41
CA MET A 104 -8.07 41.55 -42.10
C MET A 104 -7.56 42.71 -41.24
N GLY A 105 -6.28 42.69 -40.83
CA GLY A 105 -5.71 43.63 -39.87
C GLY A 105 -5.65 45.10 -40.33
N ASN A 106 -5.87 45.32 -41.64
CA ASN A 106 -5.97 46.63 -42.27
C ASN A 106 -7.43 47.04 -42.61
N GLN A 107 -8.43 46.20 -42.29
CA GLN A 107 -9.85 46.50 -42.51
C GLN A 107 -10.52 46.95 -41.21
N PRO A 108 -11.32 48.04 -41.22
CA PRO A 108 -12.10 48.44 -40.05
C PRO A 108 -13.12 47.35 -39.67
N GLY A 109 -13.17 46.97 -38.40
CA GLY A 109 -14.06 45.91 -37.88
C GLY A 109 -13.51 44.48 -37.93
N GLY A 110 -12.46 44.24 -38.72
CA GLY A 110 -11.85 42.90 -38.88
C GLY A 110 -11.11 42.43 -37.62
N ARG A 111 -10.50 43.36 -36.87
CA ARG A 111 -9.82 43.04 -35.60
C ARG A 111 -10.81 42.68 -34.51
N GLU A 112 -11.89 43.44 -34.34
CA GLU A 112 -12.92 43.16 -33.34
C GLU A 112 -13.63 41.83 -33.61
N GLN A 113 -13.85 41.47 -34.87
CA GLN A 113 -14.43 40.18 -35.23
C GLN A 113 -13.52 39.01 -34.87
N ILE A 114 -12.21 39.13 -35.11
CA ILE A 114 -11.21 38.13 -34.73
C ILE A 114 -11.10 38.01 -33.21
N GLU A 115 -11.09 39.14 -32.48
CA GLU A 115 -11.03 39.11 -31.02
C GLU A 115 -12.23 38.40 -30.41
N ARG A 116 -13.46 38.68 -30.88
CA ARG A 116 -14.65 37.94 -30.45
C ARG A 116 -14.54 36.45 -30.74
N GLN A 117 -13.98 36.09 -31.89
CA GLN A 117 -13.80 34.69 -32.25
C GLN A 117 -12.75 34.00 -31.38
N ARG A 118 -11.62 34.67 -31.09
CA ARG A 118 -10.62 34.19 -30.12
C ARG A 118 -11.20 34.00 -28.73
N GLU A 119 -12.05 34.93 -28.29
CA GLU A 119 -12.67 34.87 -26.98
C GLU A 119 -13.66 33.70 -26.88
N GLN A 120 -14.46 33.46 -27.93
CA GLN A 120 -15.28 32.24 -28.02
C GLN A 120 -14.44 30.96 -27.93
N ILE A 121 -13.34 30.88 -28.68
CA ILE A 121 -12.45 29.71 -28.66
C ILE A 121 -11.81 29.52 -27.29
N ARG A 122 -11.40 30.62 -26.63
CA ARG A 122 -10.88 30.58 -25.26
C ARG A 122 -11.93 30.03 -24.29
N MET A 123 -13.17 30.52 -24.34
CA MET A 123 -14.24 30.03 -23.49
C MET A 123 -14.54 28.55 -23.74
N GLN A 124 -14.52 28.12 -25.01
CA GLN A 124 -14.69 26.71 -25.35
C GLN A 124 -13.55 25.85 -24.78
N ARG A 125 -12.29 26.31 -24.86
CA ARG A 125 -11.13 25.65 -24.26
C ARG A 125 -11.26 25.54 -22.75
N GLU A 126 -11.65 26.62 -22.09
CA GLU A 126 -11.82 26.63 -20.65
C GLU A 126 -12.94 25.69 -20.21
N GLN A 127 -14.09 25.68 -20.89
CA GLN A 127 -15.18 24.77 -20.59
C GLN A 127 -14.78 23.31 -20.77
N GLN A 128 -14.12 22.99 -21.88
CA GLN A 128 -13.67 21.62 -22.18
C GLN A 128 -12.57 21.17 -21.21
N GLY A 129 -11.65 22.09 -20.86
CA GLY A 129 -10.62 21.86 -19.85
C GLY A 129 -11.20 21.65 -18.45
N GLN A 130 -12.22 22.42 -18.06
CA GLN A 130 -12.90 22.23 -16.77
C GLN A 130 -13.64 20.90 -16.69
N GLN A 131 -14.33 20.50 -17.76
CA GLN A 131 -15.02 19.21 -17.81
C GLN A 131 -14.02 18.06 -17.69
N MET A 132 -12.91 18.13 -18.43
CA MET A 132 -11.84 17.14 -18.34
C MET A 132 -11.23 17.10 -16.94
N ASP A 133 -10.87 18.25 -16.37
CA ASP A 133 -10.29 18.31 -15.03
C ASP A 133 -11.26 17.78 -13.97
N GLN A 134 -12.58 18.00 -14.09
CA GLN A 134 -13.57 17.40 -13.19
C GLN A 134 -13.58 15.88 -13.29
N GLN A 135 -13.54 15.32 -14.51
CA GLN A 135 -13.51 13.87 -14.71
C GLN A 135 -12.26 13.24 -14.09
N PHE A 136 -11.09 13.87 -14.26
CA PHE A 136 -9.85 13.38 -13.64
C PHE A 136 -9.87 13.55 -12.13
N ARG A 137 -10.41 14.66 -11.61
CA ARG A 137 -10.51 14.87 -10.17
C ARG A 137 -11.34 13.79 -9.49
N GLN A 138 -12.45 13.36 -10.10
CA GLN A 138 -13.26 12.25 -9.59
C GLN A 138 -12.51 10.91 -9.58
N GLN A 139 -11.64 10.66 -10.56
CA GLN A 139 -10.81 9.45 -10.58
C GLN A 139 -9.67 9.54 -9.55
N GLU A 140 -9.03 10.71 -9.43
CA GLU A 140 -8.01 10.97 -8.40
C GLU A 140 -8.58 10.84 -6.99
N ASP A 141 -9.79 11.32 -6.73
CA ASP A 141 -10.44 11.23 -5.42
C ASP A 141 -10.73 9.77 -5.03
N GLN A 142 -11.14 8.92 -5.98
CA GLN A 142 -11.34 7.48 -5.72
C GLN A 142 -10.02 6.78 -5.38
N LEU A 143 -8.97 7.03 -6.17
CA LEU A 143 -7.64 6.49 -5.91
C LEU A 143 -7.03 7.05 -4.61
N GLY A 144 -7.26 8.32 -4.33
CA GLY A 144 -6.85 9.00 -3.10
C GLY A 144 -7.50 8.38 -1.87
N GLN A 145 -8.79 8.08 -1.94
CA GLN A 145 -9.49 7.33 -0.88
C GLN A 145 -8.91 5.93 -0.68
N GLN A 146 -8.63 5.20 -1.76
CA GLN A 146 -8.02 3.87 -1.68
C GLN A 146 -6.63 3.91 -1.03
N ARG A 147 -5.81 4.89 -1.42
CA ARG A 147 -4.49 5.13 -0.83
C ARG A 147 -4.59 5.50 0.65
N MET A 148 -5.52 6.38 1.01
CA MET A 148 -5.74 6.79 2.40
C MET A 148 -6.14 5.58 3.26
N GLN A 149 -7.02 4.71 2.76
CA GLN A 149 -7.45 3.52 3.48
C GLN A 149 -6.28 2.56 3.72
N GLN A 150 -5.40 2.36 2.72
CA GLN A 150 -4.16 1.59 2.91
C GLN A 150 -3.22 2.24 3.94
N GLN A 151 -3.03 3.56 3.85
CA GLN A 151 -2.15 4.27 4.77
C GLN A 151 -2.67 4.21 6.22
N GLN A 152 -3.99 4.29 6.40
CA GLN A 152 -4.62 4.13 7.71
C GLN A 152 -4.42 2.70 8.26
N GLN A 153 -4.53 1.68 7.40
CA GLN A 153 -4.28 0.30 7.79
C GLN A 153 -2.83 0.09 8.22
N GLN A 154 -1.87 0.71 7.51
CA GLN A 154 -0.46 0.69 7.86
C GLN A 154 -0.18 1.42 9.19
N GLN A 155 -0.82 2.56 9.44
CA GLN A 155 -0.70 3.26 10.73
C GLN A 155 -1.25 2.41 11.87
N MET A 156 -2.42 1.78 11.70
CA MET A 156 -3.00 0.92 12.73
C MET A 156 -2.11 -0.28 13.06
N GLN A 157 -1.42 -0.86 12.08
CA GLN A 157 -0.49 -1.97 12.35
C GLN A 157 0.79 -1.53 13.07
N GLN A 158 1.23 -0.29 12.86
CA GLN A 158 2.34 0.29 13.62
C GLN A 158 1.92 0.63 15.06
N LEU A 159 0.71 1.21 15.24
CA LEU A 159 0.15 1.58 16.54
C LEU A 159 -0.27 0.36 17.38
N GLY A 160 -0.88 -0.65 16.76
CA GLY A 160 -1.31 -1.90 17.44
C GLY A 160 -0.15 -2.69 18.04
N GLN A 161 1.08 -2.44 17.60
CA GLN A 161 2.28 -3.06 18.17
C GLN A 161 2.90 -2.26 19.34
N GLY A 162 2.46 -1.02 19.57
CA GLY A 162 2.91 -0.16 20.68
C GLY A 162 2.22 -0.41 22.02
N TRP A 163 1.05 -1.08 22.02
CA TRP A 163 0.24 -1.34 23.21
C TRP A 163 0.57 -2.67 23.93
N GLY A 164 1.53 -3.45 23.43
CA GLY A 164 1.94 -4.73 23.99
C GLY A 164 3.23 -4.68 24.82
N ARG A 165 3.44 -3.63 25.63
CA ARG A 165 4.51 -3.55 26.63
C ARG A 165 3.92 -3.45 28.03
#